data_AF-A0A838WKM9-F1
#
_entry.id   AF-A0A838WKM9-F1
#
_cell.length_a   1.000
_cell.length_b   1.000
_cell.length_c   1.000
_cell.angle_alpha   90.00
_cell.angle_beta   90.00
_cell.angle_gamma   90.00
#
_symmetry.space_group_name_H-M   'P 1'
#
loop_
_entity.id
_entity.type
_entity.pdbx_description
1 polymer ?
#
loop_
_entity_poly.entity_id
_entity_poly.type
_entity_poly.pdbx_seq_one_letter_code
_entity_poly.pdbx_strand_id
1 'polypeptide(L)' 'MKRIKEIKIKNFKAFQQEQSFSLNGKNLLVYGNNGSGKSSLFWALYTLLQSSTKTDQDIQKYFVNYLV' A
#
# COMPACT_ATOMS: atom_id res chain seq x y z
N MET A 1 4.92 17.48 15.08
CA MET A 1 5.52 16.56 14.08
C MET A 1 4.40 15.75 13.43
N LYS A 2 4.25 15.78 12.10
CA LYS A 2 3.23 14.96 11.42
C LYS A 2 3.74 13.52 11.30
N ARG A 3 2.91 12.53 11.64
CA ARG A 3 3.22 11.10 11.53
C ARG A 3 2.02 10.35 10.95
N ILE A 4 2.28 9.29 10.20
CA ILE A 4 1.24 8.39 9.69
C ILE A 4 0.71 7.60 10.88
N LYS A 5 -0.60 7.66 11.11
CA LYS A 5 -1.28 6.93 12.21
C LYS A 5 -1.90 5.62 11.75
N GLU A 6 -2.30 5.57 10.49
CA GLU A 6 -3.04 4.43 9.94
C GLU A 6 -2.70 4.29 8.46
N ILE A 7 -2.62 3.04 8.00
CA ILE A 7 -2.57 2.67 6.58
C ILE A 7 -3.77 1.79 6.30
N LYS A 8 -4.58 2.15 5.30
CA LYS A 8 -5.69 1.33 4.80
C LYS A 8 -5.40 0.89 3.37
N ILE A 9 -5.55 -0.40 3.09
CA ILE A 9 -5.31 -0.97 1.77
C ILE A 9 -6.53 -1.80 1.38
N LYS A 10 -7.03 -1.61 0.16
CA LYS A 10 -8.17 -2.33 -0.39
C LYS A 10 -7.90 -2.65 -1.86
N ASN A 11 -8.41 -3.78 -2.34
CA ASN A 11 -8.28 -4.23 -3.74
C ASN A 11 -6.83 -4.23 -4.26
N PHE A 12 -5.85 -4.61 -3.44
CA PHE A 12 -4.44 -4.59 -3.83
C PHE A 12 -3.69 -5.85 -3.41
N LYS A 13 -3.21 -6.62 -4.40
CA LYS A 13 -2.45 -7.86 -4.21
C LYS A 13 -3.13 -8.79 -3.20
N ALA A 14 -2.49 -9.10 -2.07
CA ALA A 14 -3.02 -9.99 -1.04
C ALA A 14 -4.20 -9.38 -0.24
N PHE A 15 -4.47 -8.08 -0.37
CA PHE A 15 -5.53 -7.37 0.34
C PHE A 15 -6.74 -7.18 -0.58
N GLN A 16 -7.56 -8.23 -0.74
CA GLN A 16 -8.78 -8.17 -1.53
C GLN A 16 -9.85 -7.31 -0.83
N GLN A 17 -9.99 -7.48 0.48
CA GLN A 17 -10.84 -6.64 1.33
C GLN A 17 -10.03 -5.50 1.95
N GLU A 18 -10.72 -4.53 2.56
CA GLU A 18 -10.05 -3.47 3.30
C GLU A 18 -9.29 -4.05 4.49
N GLN A 19 -7.99 -3.79 4.54
CA GLN A 19 -7.12 -4.09 5.66
C GLN A 19 -6.57 -2.79 6.22
N SER A 20 -6.79 -2.58 7.53
CA SER A 20 -6.26 -1.43 8.27
C SER A 20 -5.05 -1.84 9.11
N PHE A 21 -4.04 -0.98 9.15
CA PHE A 21 -2.84 -1.11 9.97
C PHE A 21 -2.68 0.12 10.85
N SER A 22 -2.93 -0.01 12.14
CA SER A 22 -2.71 1.06 13.12
C SER A 22 -1.23 1.16 13.49
N LEU A 23 -0.65 2.34 13.33
CA LEU A 23 0.78 2.58 13.52
C LEU A 23 1.04 3.23 14.89
N ASN A 24 1.32 2.39 15.88
CA ASN A 24 1.62 2.82 17.25
C ASN A 24 3.13 2.82 17.49
N GLY A 25 3.80 3.95 17.23
CA GLY A 25 5.22 4.11 17.57
C GLY A 25 6.02 4.91 16.55
N LYS A 26 7.33 5.04 16.81
CA LYS A 26 8.28 5.69 15.88
C LYS A 26 8.85 4.71 14.85
N ASN A 27 9.11 3.48 15.27
CA ASN A 27 9.70 2.41 14.47
C ASN A 27 8.73 1.23 14.44
N LEU A 28 8.60 0.57 13.29
CA LEU A 28 7.65 -0.51 13.07
C LEU A 28 8.37 -1.70 12.42
N LEU A 29 8.03 -2.90 12.86
CA LEU A 29 8.47 -4.15 12.24
C LEU A 29 7.26 -4.88 11.67
N VAL A 30 7.28 -5.18 10.38
CA VAL A 30 6.24 -5.98 9.71
C VAL A 30 6.73 -7.43 9.63
N TYR A 31 6.03 -8.35 10.29
CA TYR A 31 6.37 -9.78 10.35
C TYR A 31 5.12 -10.65 10.29
N GLY A 32 5.29 -11.96 10.12
CA GLY A 32 4.20 -12.93 9.95
C GLY A 32 4.55 -14.07 8.97
N ASN A 33 3.65 -15.04 8.83
CA ASN A 33 3.88 -16.26 8.04
C ASN A 33 4.05 -15.99 6.54
N ASN A 34 4.63 -16.93 5.80
CA ASN A 34 4.68 -16.85 4.35
C ASN A 34 3.27 -16.77 3.76
N GLY A 35 3.08 -15.89 2.77
CA GLY A 35 1.76 -15.61 2.20
C GLY A 35 0.90 -14.61 2.97
N SER A 36 1.28 -14.15 4.18
CA SER A 36 0.46 -13.25 5.01
C SER A 36 0.36 -11.79 4.51
N GLY A 37 0.84 -11.48 3.29
CA GLY A 37 0.73 -10.13 2.71
C GLY A 37 1.83 -9.13 3.10
N LYS A 38 2.91 -9.54 3.79
CA LYS A 38 4.03 -8.63 4.15
C LYS A 38 4.61 -7.88 2.94
N SER A 39 4.94 -8.62 1.87
CA SER A 39 5.44 -8.02 0.63
C SER A 39 4.37 -7.19 -0.07
N SER A 40 3.09 -7.56 0.06
CA SER A 40 1.98 -6.77 -0.49
C SER A 40 1.86 -5.39 0.19
N LEU A 41 2.07 -5.31 1.51
CA LEU A 41 2.11 -4.03 2.24
C LEU A 41 3.26 -3.14 1.74
N PHE A 42 4.47 -3.71 1.60
CA PHE A 42 5.59 -2.99 1.00
C PHE A 42 5.26 -2.46 -0.39
N TRP A 43 4.70 -3.30 -1.26
CA TRP A 43 4.35 -2.91 -2.63
C TRP A 43 3.26 -1.85 -2.68
N ALA A 44 2.28 -1.86 -1.76
CA ALA A 44 1.24 -0.84 -1.72
C ALA A 44 1.85 0.54 -1.45
N LEU A 45 2.73 0.63 -0.45
CA LEU A 45 3.45 1.86 -0.13
C LEU A 45 4.39 2.28 -1.25
N TYR A 46 5.18 1.35 -1.80
CA TYR A 46 6.10 1.63 -2.90
C TYR A 46 5.34 2.16 -4.12
N THR A 47 4.29 1.48 -4.56
CA THR A 47 3.50 1.87 -5.73
C THR A 47 2.86 3.25 -5.54
N LEU A 48 2.29 3.54 -4.35
CA LEU A 48 1.70 4.84 -4.04
C LEU A 48 2.73 5.97 -4.00
N LEU A 49 3.87 5.76 -3.34
CA LEU A 49 4.88 6.82 -3.20
C LEU A 49 5.64 7.07 -4.51
N GLN A 50 5.81 6.02 -5.32
CA GLN A 50 6.48 6.14 -6.61
C GLN A 50 5.60 6.69 -7.71
N SER A 51 4.27 6.64 -7.56
CA SER A 51 3.39 7.20 -8.59
C SER A 51 3.53 8.71 -8.68
N SER A 52 3.86 9.40 -7.58
CA SER A 52 4.06 10.85 -7.58
C SER A 52 5.30 11.31 -8.36
N THR A 53 6.18 10.40 -8.76
CA THR A 53 7.41 10.70 -9.51
C THR A 53 7.40 10.13 -10.92
N LYS A 54 6.27 9.60 -11.39
CA LYS A 54 6.12 8.91 -12.67
C LYS A 54 5.02 9.53 -13.50
N THR A 55 5.04 9.28 -14.81
CA THR A 55 3.98 9.74 -15.71
C THR A 55 2.71 8.92 -15.52
N ASP A 56 1.56 9.46 -15.95
CA ASP A 56 0.29 8.73 -15.91
C ASP A 56 0.36 7.40 -16.67
N GLN A 57 1.05 7.39 -17.82
CA GLN A 57 1.26 6.19 -18.63
C GLN A 57 2.02 5.09 -17.86
N ASP A 58 3.04 5.47 -17.08
CA ASP A 58 3.84 4.52 -16.30
C ASP A 58 3.09 3.91 -15.11
N ILE A 59 2.09 4.63 -14.58
CA ILE A 59 1.35 4.24 -13.37
C ILE A 59 0.01 3.55 -13.67
N GLN A 60 -0.51 3.66 -14.90
CA GLN A 60 -1.79 3.07 -15.31
C GLN A 60 -1.90 1.57 -15.03
N LYS A 61 -0.80 0.81 -15.11
CA LYS A 61 -0.75 -0.62 -14.74
C LYS A 61 -1.14 -0.91 -13.28
N TYR A 62 -1.09 0.09 -12.41
CA TYR A 62 -1.46 -0.03 -11.00
C TYR A 62 -2.73 0.76 -10.65
N PHE A 63 -3.04 1.81 -11.40
CA PHE A 63 -4.17 2.70 -11.16
C PHE A 63 -5.03 2.81 -12.43
N VAL A 64 -5.71 1.71 -12.76
CA VAL A 64 -6.65 1.68 -13.89
C VAL A 64 -7.93 2.38 -13.46
N ASN A 65 -8.34 3.39 -14.22
CA ASN A 65 -9.64 4.02 -14.03
C ASN A 65 -10.69 3.20 -14.78
N TYR A 66 -11.49 2.41 -14.05
CA TYR A 66 -12.55 1.59 -14.63
C TYR A 66 -13.86 2.36 -14.89
N LEU A 67 -13.89 3.64 -14.49
CA LEU A 67 -15.01 4.54 -14.76
C LEU A 67 -14.69 5.34 -16.01
N VAL A 68 -15.19 4.86 -17.14
CA VAL A 68 -15.46 5.64 -18.36
C VAL A 68 -16.94 5.98 -18.34
#